data_AF-A0A1H2I3C1-F1
#
_entry.id   AF-A0A1H2I3C1-F1
#
_cell.length_a   1.000
_cell.length_b   1.000
_cell.length_c   1.000
_cell.angle_alpha   90.00
_cell.angle_beta   90.00
_cell.angle_gamma   90.00
#
_symmetry.space_group_name_H-M   'P 1'
#
loop_
_entity.id
_entity.type
_entity.pdbx_description
1 polymer ?
#
loop_
_entity_poly.entity_id
_entity_poly.type
_entity_poly.pdbx_seq_one_letter_code
_entity_poly.pdbx_strand_id
1 'polypeptide(L)'
;MPLAPSANNVRYNGTGRTYAGAVGGSSFDLLGDLENLNFNLSVSTDKMKTNLYASRATILEVESEREASLSFGLREMTNENLKMALLSGSFNALNQSASYVYQANPTLAADLFIELGHMNVFSTKLTGVITGSLAVGDTVTGGTSAATGKIAFVGSGYVELVNVSGTFQTGEQVYETQDTNYITPSGIETLEDVVVTDSTGAIRRVQGTDYSLDPDYGYIRKLSTGSIADEDVASYDHEAVNTKYTWAMSASSVQKKLIFASDKNDQGPRMRWTFHKAQINLNGDFPLIGSGAAILGVNATVLADTTQPSGQEYFKTEIIG
;
A
#
# COMPACT_ATOMS: atom_id res chain seq x y z
N MET A 1 45.42 29.87 22.83
CA MET A 1 44.90 29.26 24.07
C MET A 1 44.12 28.02 23.67
N PRO A 2 44.44 26.81 24.15
CA PRO A 2 43.63 25.64 23.85
C PRO A 2 42.21 25.85 24.37
N LEU A 3 41.21 25.54 23.54
CA LEU A 3 39.81 25.56 23.98
C LEU A 3 39.66 24.53 25.11
N ALA A 4 39.15 24.95 26.25
CA ALA A 4 38.82 24.02 27.33
C ALA A 4 37.73 23.05 26.83
N PRO A 5 37.84 21.74 27.08
CA PRO A 5 36.78 20.79 26.78
C PRO A 5 35.47 21.23 27.46
N SER A 6 34.37 21.27 26.71
CA SER A 6 33.06 21.66 27.20
C SER A 6 32.03 20.61 26.82
N ALA A 7 31.22 20.18 27.79
CA ALA A 7 30.10 19.26 27.55
C ALA A 7 29.09 19.84 26.55
N ASN A 8 28.98 21.18 26.46
CA ASN A 8 28.11 21.85 25.50
C ASN A 8 28.58 21.69 24.03
N ASN A 9 29.82 21.26 23.81
CA ASN A 9 30.37 20.98 22.48
C ASN A 9 30.27 19.48 22.11
N VAL A 10 29.76 18.64 23.02
CA VAL A 10 29.58 17.19 22.79
C VAL A 10 28.11 16.95 22.49
N ARG A 11 27.82 16.49 21.27
CA ARG A 11 26.46 16.15 20.83
C ARG A 11 26.19 14.67 21.03
N TYR A 12 25.08 14.34 21.68
CA TYR A 12 24.51 12.99 21.58
C TYR A 12 23.72 12.87 20.27
N ASN A 13 23.82 11.72 19.60
CA ASN A 13 23.14 11.51 18.31
C ASN A 13 21.64 11.81 18.36
N GLY A 14 21.01 11.64 19.54
CA GLY A 14 19.79 12.35 19.92
C GLY A 14 18.60 12.10 19.00
N THR A 15 17.65 13.03 19.01
CA THR A 15 16.43 13.02 18.22
C THR A 15 16.38 14.20 17.25
N GLY A 16 15.53 14.11 16.24
CA GLY A 16 15.40 15.20 15.28
C GLY A 16 14.27 14.97 14.30
N ARG A 17 14.11 15.96 13.41
CA ARG A 17 13.11 15.94 12.34
C ARG A 17 13.83 16.03 11.01
N THR A 18 13.40 15.19 10.07
CA THR A 18 13.90 15.18 8.71
C THR A 18 12.82 15.64 7.76
N TYR A 19 13.17 16.57 6.90
CA TYR A 19 12.28 17.14 5.90
C TYR A 19 12.80 16.89 4.50
N ALA A 20 11.91 16.69 3.54
CA ALA A 20 12.22 16.57 2.13
C ALA A 20 11.41 17.55 1.29
N GLY A 21 12.04 18.17 0.30
CA GLY A 21 11.36 19.09 -0.61
C GLY A 21 11.98 19.08 -2.00
N ALA A 22 11.40 19.85 -2.92
CA ALA A 22 12.00 20.07 -4.23
C ALA A 22 13.37 20.77 -4.09
N VAL A 23 14.30 20.45 -4.99
CA VAL A 23 15.60 21.15 -5.09
C VAL A 23 15.32 22.63 -5.38
N GLY A 24 15.97 23.53 -4.65
CA GLY A 24 15.71 24.98 -4.72
C GLY A 24 14.38 25.43 -4.07
N GLY A 25 13.53 24.52 -3.60
CA GLY A 25 12.26 24.82 -2.97
C GLY A 25 12.38 25.35 -1.53
N SER A 26 11.29 25.97 -1.07
CA SER A 26 11.10 26.50 0.29
C SER A 26 10.04 25.76 1.11
N SER A 27 9.31 24.82 0.50
CA SER A 27 8.31 23.97 1.16
C SER A 27 8.85 22.57 1.31
N PHE A 28 8.62 21.96 2.47
CA PHE A 28 9.16 20.65 2.80
C PHE A 28 8.12 19.79 3.51
N ASP A 29 8.04 18.53 3.11
CA ASP A 29 7.27 17.50 3.78
C ASP A 29 8.09 16.93 4.94
N LEU A 30 7.43 16.64 6.05
CA LEU A 30 8.03 15.89 7.16
C LEU A 30 8.08 14.42 6.76
N LEU A 31 9.26 13.79 6.84
CA LEU A 31 9.42 12.37 6.49
C LEU A 31 8.82 11.40 7.53
N GLY A 32 8.39 11.91 8.67
CA GLY A 32 7.86 11.12 9.77
C GLY A 32 8.96 10.54 10.65
N ASP A 33 8.63 9.46 11.36
CA ASP A 33 9.59 8.72 12.18
C ASP A 33 10.58 7.91 11.32
N LEU A 34 11.87 8.03 11.65
CA LEU A 34 12.97 7.36 10.96
C LEU A 34 13.64 6.37 11.92
N GLU A 35 14.01 5.19 11.43
CA GLU A 35 14.86 4.28 12.19
C GLU A 35 16.25 4.85 12.43
N ASN A 36 16.82 5.44 11.38
CA ASN A 36 18.14 6.04 11.40
C ASN A 36 18.24 7.11 10.32
N LEU A 37 19.23 7.97 10.46
CA LEU A 37 19.72 8.86 9.41
C LEU A 37 21.24 8.93 9.55
N ASN A 38 21.95 8.38 8.59
CA ASN A 38 23.40 8.41 8.54
C ASN A 38 23.85 9.30 7.39
N PHE A 39 24.91 10.06 7.65
CA PHE A 39 25.62 10.84 6.65
C PHE A 39 27.05 10.30 6.54
N ASN A 40 27.46 9.98 5.31
CA ASN A 40 28.80 9.52 5.00
C ASN A 40 29.49 10.54 4.08
N LEU A 41 30.76 10.81 4.36
CA LEU A 41 31.64 11.63 3.53
C LEU A 41 32.94 10.85 3.31
N SER A 42 33.30 10.64 2.05
CA SER A 42 34.54 9.98 1.65
C SER A 42 35.36 10.89 0.75
N VAL A 43 36.69 10.79 0.87
CA VAL A 43 37.64 11.43 -0.04
C VAL A 43 38.58 10.35 -0.53
N SER A 44 38.60 10.13 -1.84
CA SER A 44 39.51 9.21 -2.51
C SER A 44 40.77 9.96 -2.94
N THR A 45 41.93 9.31 -2.83
CA THR A 45 43.21 9.88 -3.26
C THR A 45 43.93 8.95 -4.23
N ASP A 46 44.47 9.54 -5.30
CA ASP A 46 45.36 8.87 -6.23
C ASP A 46 46.80 9.03 -5.75
N LYS A 47 47.49 7.89 -5.61
CA LYS A 47 48.87 7.84 -5.13
C LYS A 47 49.82 7.43 -6.24
N MET A 48 50.75 8.31 -6.58
CA MET A 48 51.87 7.98 -7.45
C MET A 48 53.02 7.42 -6.61
N LYS A 49 53.50 6.21 -6.95
CA LYS A 49 54.66 5.60 -6.32
C LYS A 49 55.91 5.76 -7.17
N THR A 50 57.06 5.97 -6.53
CA THR A 50 58.34 5.98 -7.24
C THR A 50 58.65 4.60 -7.82
N ASN A 51 59.20 4.59 -9.03
CA ASN A 51 59.72 3.37 -9.67
C ASN A 51 61.27 3.31 -9.63
N LEU A 52 61.92 4.27 -8.98
CA LEU A 52 63.39 4.34 -8.92
C LEU A 52 64.01 3.34 -7.94
N TYR A 53 63.25 2.94 -6.91
CA TYR A 53 63.73 2.04 -5.87
C TYR A 53 62.72 0.94 -5.57
N ALA A 54 63.22 -0.23 -5.15
CA ALA A 54 62.41 -1.40 -4.85
C ALA A 54 61.32 -1.13 -3.79
N SER A 55 61.56 -0.18 -2.87
CA SER A 55 60.62 0.16 -1.79
C SER A 55 59.36 0.91 -2.25
N ARG A 56 59.27 1.37 -3.52
CA ARG A 56 58.09 2.03 -4.13
C ARG A 56 57.32 2.99 -3.21
N ALA A 57 58.03 3.93 -2.58
CA ALA A 57 57.42 4.95 -1.73
C ALA A 57 56.46 5.87 -2.51
N THR A 58 55.38 6.33 -1.88
CA THR A 58 54.48 7.35 -2.45
C THR A 58 55.21 8.68 -2.58
N ILE A 59 55.21 9.27 -3.78
CA ILE A 59 55.87 10.54 -4.08
C ILE A 59 54.88 11.68 -4.32
N LEU A 60 53.65 11.37 -4.71
CA LEU A 60 52.57 12.33 -4.88
C LEU A 60 51.26 11.67 -4.48
N GLU A 61 50.44 12.43 -3.75
CA GLU A 61 49.08 12.06 -3.40
C GLU A 61 48.17 13.24 -3.75
N VAL A 62 47.17 12.99 -4.58
CA VAL A 62 46.20 14.00 -5.03
C VAL A 62 44.80 13.49 -4.75
N GLU A 63 43.91 14.35 -4.28
CA GLU A 63 42.49 14.01 -4.14
C GLU A 63 41.88 13.77 -5.52
N SER A 64 41.26 12.61 -5.71
CA SER A 64 40.64 12.21 -6.98
C SER A 64 39.13 12.38 -6.97
N GLU A 65 38.48 12.09 -5.83
CA GLU A 65 37.02 12.16 -5.70
C GLU A 65 36.60 12.53 -4.28
N ARG A 66 35.48 13.26 -4.17
CA ARG A 66 34.81 13.54 -2.90
C ARG A 66 33.37 13.10 -3.05
N GLU A 67 32.94 12.14 -2.25
CA GLU A 67 31.56 11.66 -2.26
C GLU A 67 30.89 11.97 -0.93
N ALA A 68 29.63 12.36 -1.02
CA ALA A 68 28.76 12.56 0.13
C ALA A 68 27.48 11.74 -0.10
N SER A 69 27.10 10.92 0.88
CA SER A 69 25.91 10.07 0.78
C SER A 69 25.11 10.08 2.08
N LEU A 70 23.82 9.83 1.94
CA LEU A 70 22.86 9.73 3.03
C LEU A 70 22.20 8.36 2.98
N SER A 71 21.93 7.79 4.15
CA SER A 71 21.11 6.59 4.28
C SER A 71 20.11 6.77 5.42
N PHE A 72 18.84 6.46 5.21
CA PHE A 72 17.83 6.51 6.26
C PHE A 72 16.77 5.43 6.08
N GLY A 73 16.22 4.94 7.20
CA GLY A 73 15.13 3.97 7.21
C GLY A 73 13.78 4.64 7.50
N LEU A 74 12.89 4.71 6.51
CA LEU A 74 11.54 5.24 6.67
C LEU A 74 10.64 4.21 7.38
N ARG A 75 10.02 4.60 8.50
CA ARG A 75 8.97 3.80 9.15
C ARG A 75 7.57 4.17 8.65
N GLU A 76 7.38 5.42 8.24
CA GLU A 76 6.10 5.91 7.73
C GLU A 76 6.01 5.80 6.20
N MET A 77 5.02 5.03 5.74
CA MET A 77 4.78 4.76 4.32
C MET A 77 3.71 5.69 3.74
N THR A 78 3.92 7.00 3.86
CA THR A 78 3.05 7.99 3.22
C THR A 78 3.22 7.98 1.70
N ASN A 79 2.24 8.50 0.95
CA ASN A 79 2.35 8.58 -0.51
C ASN A 79 3.60 9.34 -0.97
N GLU A 80 3.97 10.44 -0.31
CA GLU A 80 5.15 11.22 -0.69
C GLU A 80 6.46 10.48 -0.36
N ASN A 81 6.50 9.78 0.78
CA ASN A 81 7.64 8.94 1.16
C ASN A 81 7.82 7.77 0.17
N LEU A 82 6.74 7.05 -0.14
CA LEU A 82 6.76 5.96 -1.11
C LEU A 82 7.11 6.45 -2.52
N LYS A 83 6.59 7.62 -2.92
CA LYS A 83 6.91 8.24 -4.21
C LYS A 83 8.41 8.52 -4.33
N MET A 84 9.00 9.07 -3.27
CA MET A 84 10.43 9.33 -3.20
C MET A 84 11.25 8.04 -3.21
N ALA A 85 10.93 7.12 -2.31
CA ALA A 85 11.70 5.92 -2.07
C ALA A 85 11.61 4.90 -3.22
N LEU A 86 10.44 4.77 -3.88
CA LEU A 86 10.22 3.85 -5.00
C LEU A 86 10.53 4.46 -6.37
N LEU A 87 11.12 5.66 -6.42
CA LEU A 87 11.36 6.41 -7.66
C LEU A 87 10.11 6.51 -8.55
N SER A 88 8.99 6.86 -7.93
CA SER A 88 7.71 6.95 -8.61
C SER A 88 7.41 8.38 -9.10
N GLY A 89 6.73 8.49 -10.23
CA GLY A 89 6.26 9.76 -10.78
C GLY A 89 5.07 10.35 -10.03
N SER A 90 3.99 9.58 -9.87
CA SER A 90 2.74 10.02 -9.22
C SER A 90 1.95 8.82 -8.67
N PHE A 91 1.10 9.08 -7.68
CA PHE A 91 0.06 8.15 -7.27
C PHE A 91 -1.21 8.39 -8.08
N ASN A 92 -1.80 7.30 -8.55
CA ASN A 92 -3.07 7.27 -9.24
C ASN A 92 -4.17 6.78 -8.28
N ALA A 93 -5.40 7.20 -8.52
CA ALA A 93 -6.58 6.65 -7.85
C ALA A 93 -7.19 5.54 -8.71
N LEU A 94 -7.62 4.47 -8.06
CA LEU A 94 -8.40 3.38 -8.65
C LEU A 94 -9.58 3.10 -7.71
N ASN A 95 -10.49 4.05 -7.65
CA ASN A 95 -11.63 3.96 -6.73
C ASN A 95 -12.67 2.99 -7.29
N GLN A 96 -13.09 2.06 -6.44
CA GLN A 96 -14.23 1.18 -6.65
C GLN A 96 -15.45 1.80 -5.97
N SER A 97 -16.57 1.91 -6.68
CA SER A 97 -17.86 2.25 -6.07
C SER A 97 -18.54 0.98 -5.55
N ALA A 98 -19.35 1.11 -4.50
CA ALA A 98 -20.20 0.00 -4.08
C ALA A 98 -21.18 -0.37 -5.22
N SER A 99 -21.21 -1.64 -5.59
CA SER A 99 -22.10 -2.15 -6.63
C SER A 99 -22.17 -3.67 -6.54
N TYR A 100 -22.63 -4.32 -7.59
CA TYR A 100 -22.80 -5.76 -7.65
C TYR A 100 -22.40 -6.31 -9.01
N VAL A 101 -22.09 -7.60 -9.01
CA VAL A 101 -21.90 -8.43 -10.17
C VAL A 101 -22.94 -9.55 -10.11
N TYR A 102 -23.62 -9.79 -11.23
CA TYR A 102 -24.64 -10.82 -11.33
C TYR A 102 -24.32 -11.75 -12.49
N GLN A 103 -24.15 -13.04 -12.19
CA GLN A 103 -23.88 -14.11 -13.13
C GLN A 103 -22.72 -13.82 -14.10
N ALA A 104 -21.61 -13.27 -13.58
CA ALA A 104 -20.38 -13.18 -14.35
C ALA A 104 -19.71 -14.56 -14.43
N ASN A 105 -19.18 -14.94 -15.58
CA ASN A 105 -18.37 -16.15 -15.70
C ASN A 105 -16.89 -15.78 -15.51
N PRO A 106 -16.29 -16.03 -14.32
CA PRO A 106 -14.86 -15.88 -14.16
C PRO A 106 -14.13 -16.97 -14.94
N THR A 107 -13.10 -16.59 -15.70
CA THR A 107 -12.24 -17.57 -16.39
C THR A 107 -11.33 -18.25 -15.38
N LEU A 108 -11.84 -19.28 -14.71
CA LEU A 108 -11.14 -20.01 -13.66
C LEU A 108 -10.16 -21.02 -14.25
N ALA A 109 -8.97 -21.09 -13.65
CA ALA A 109 -8.02 -22.16 -13.89
C ALA A 109 -7.97 -23.08 -12.67
N ALA A 110 -7.81 -24.39 -12.91
CA ALA A 110 -7.74 -25.36 -11.83
C ALA A 110 -6.59 -25.05 -10.86
N ASP A 111 -6.91 -24.98 -9.58
CA ASP A 111 -5.97 -24.74 -8.48
C ASP A 111 -5.19 -23.41 -8.52
N LEU A 112 -5.65 -22.43 -9.30
CA LEU A 112 -5.07 -21.09 -9.34
C LEU A 112 -6.04 -20.06 -8.79
N PHE A 113 -5.50 -19.06 -8.07
CA PHE A 113 -6.24 -17.86 -7.70
C PHE A 113 -6.38 -16.96 -8.92
N ILE A 114 -7.61 -16.52 -9.17
CA ILE A 114 -7.99 -15.60 -10.22
C ILE A 114 -8.68 -14.40 -9.58
N GLU A 115 -8.42 -13.22 -10.11
CA GLU A 115 -9.06 -11.99 -9.66
C GLU A 115 -10.51 -11.90 -10.15
N LEU A 116 -11.43 -11.56 -9.24
CA LEU A 116 -12.79 -11.16 -9.57
C LEU A 116 -12.87 -9.70 -10.05
N GLY A 117 -11.77 -8.95 -9.92
CA GLY A 117 -11.65 -7.54 -10.30
C GLY A 117 -12.21 -6.55 -9.27
N HIS A 118 -12.80 -7.02 -8.17
CA HIS A 118 -13.38 -6.19 -7.10
C HIS A 118 -12.90 -6.66 -5.71
N MET A 119 -12.68 -5.72 -4.81
CA MET A 119 -12.29 -5.96 -3.41
C MET A 119 -13.51 -5.94 -2.48
N ASN A 120 -13.38 -6.51 -1.28
CA ASN A 120 -14.44 -6.61 -0.27
C ASN A 120 -15.73 -7.17 -0.87
N VAL A 121 -15.66 -8.37 -1.44
CA VAL A 121 -16.80 -9.04 -2.07
C VAL A 121 -17.60 -9.81 -1.03
N PHE A 122 -18.94 -9.79 -1.16
CA PHE A 122 -19.84 -10.46 -0.22
C PHE A 122 -21.17 -10.83 -0.89
N SER A 123 -22.02 -11.54 -0.15
CA SER A 123 -23.42 -11.80 -0.52
C SER A 123 -24.32 -11.73 0.70
N THR A 124 -25.63 -11.52 0.50
CA THR A 124 -26.60 -11.44 1.61
C THR A 124 -27.47 -12.69 1.62
N LYS A 125 -27.52 -13.42 2.73
CA LYS A 125 -28.39 -14.59 2.87
C LYS A 125 -29.57 -14.30 3.78
N LEU A 126 -30.77 -14.60 3.29
CA LEU A 126 -32.01 -14.59 4.06
C LEU A 126 -32.42 -16.03 4.34
N THR A 127 -32.39 -16.43 5.60
CA THR A 127 -32.88 -17.74 6.04
C THR A 127 -34.30 -17.58 6.56
N GLY A 128 -35.25 -18.43 6.14
CA GLY A 128 -36.64 -18.31 6.55
C GLY A 128 -37.61 -19.23 5.83
N VAL A 129 -38.90 -18.99 6.02
CA VAL A 129 -39.97 -19.76 5.34
C VAL A 129 -40.27 -19.10 3.99
N ILE A 130 -40.18 -19.88 2.92
CA ILE A 130 -40.53 -19.45 1.56
C ILE A 130 -41.99 -19.85 1.28
N THR A 131 -42.79 -18.89 0.87
CA THR A 131 -44.16 -19.06 0.36
C THR A 131 -44.18 -18.76 -1.14
N GLY A 132 -44.84 -19.62 -1.92
CA GLY A 132 -44.91 -19.48 -3.37
C GLY A 132 -43.63 -19.95 -4.08
N SER A 133 -43.32 -19.31 -5.22
CA SER A 133 -42.20 -19.68 -6.08
C SER A 133 -41.28 -18.49 -6.31
N LEU A 134 -40.25 -18.36 -5.49
CA LEU A 134 -39.12 -17.45 -5.74
C LEU A 134 -38.14 -18.10 -6.72
N ALA A 135 -37.62 -17.33 -7.66
CA ALA A 135 -36.70 -17.79 -8.69
C ALA A 135 -35.39 -16.97 -8.71
N VAL A 136 -34.34 -17.58 -9.25
CA VAL A 136 -33.08 -16.87 -9.52
C VAL A 136 -33.34 -15.76 -10.53
N GLY A 137 -32.85 -14.55 -10.22
CA GLY A 137 -33.04 -13.37 -11.03
C GLY A 137 -34.19 -12.46 -10.60
N ASP A 138 -35.10 -12.95 -9.76
CA ASP A 138 -36.18 -12.14 -9.20
C ASP A 138 -35.61 -11.00 -8.35
N THR A 139 -36.25 -9.83 -8.44
CA THR A 139 -36.02 -8.73 -7.51
C THR A 139 -37.05 -8.82 -6.40
N VAL A 140 -36.57 -8.87 -5.17
CA VAL A 140 -37.42 -8.92 -3.97
C VAL A 140 -37.36 -7.60 -3.21
N THR A 141 -38.48 -7.24 -2.57
CA THR A 141 -38.64 -6.01 -1.79
C THR A 141 -39.14 -6.34 -0.38
N GLY A 142 -38.53 -5.74 0.64
CA GLY A 142 -38.97 -5.85 2.03
C GLY A 142 -40.21 -5.00 2.27
N GLY A 143 -41.28 -5.60 2.78
CA GLY A 143 -42.56 -4.92 2.97
C GLY A 143 -42.55 -3.83 4.02
N THR A 144 -41.65 -3.88 5.00
CA THR A 144 -41.50 -2.86 6.04
C THR A 144 -40.26 -2.00 5.78
N SER A 145 -39.14 -2.62 5.43
CA SER A 145 -37.86 -1.94 5.23
C SER A 145 -37.77 -1.18 3.91
N ALA A 146 -38.58 -1.56 2.92
CA ALA A 146 -38.42 -1.18 1.51
C ALA A 146 -37.03 -1.52 0.94
N ALA A 147 -36.24 -2.36 1.64
CA ALA A 147 -34.98 -2.85 1.14
C ALA A 147 -35.22 -3.70 -0.10
N THR A 148 -34.30 -3.66 -1.05
CA THR A 148 -34.39 -4.44 -2.30
C THR A 148 -33.18 -5.34 -2.44
N GLY A 149 -33.34 -6.44 -3.17
CA GLY A 149 -32.24 -7.33 -3.52
C GLY A 149 -32.63 -8.20 -4.71
N LYS A 150 -31.63 -8.73 -5.41
CA LYS A 150 -31.80 -9.64 -6.54
C LYS A 150 -31.39 -11.05 -6.12
N ILE A 151 -32.25 -12.03 -6.35
CA ILE A 151 -31.98 -13.43 -5.97
C ILE A 151 -30.88 -13.99 -6.88
N ALA A 152 -29.76 -14.38 -6.27
CA ALA A 152 -28.66 -15.10 -6.92
C ALA A 152 -28.81 -16.62 -6.78
N PHE A 153 -29.39 -17.10 -5.68
CA PHE A 153 -29.67 -18.52 -5.48
C PHE A 153 -30.89 -18.74 -4.56
N VAL A 154 -31.66 -19.79 -4.84
CA VAL A 154 -32.79 -20.23 -4.01
C VAL A 154 -32.47 -21.61 -3.44
N GLY A 155 -32.30 -21.68 -2.12
CA GLY A 155 -32.10 -22.92 -1.39
C GLY A 155 -33.35 -23.38 -0.67
N SER A 156 -33.29 -24.58 -0.08
CA SER A 156 -34.35 -25.06 0.79
C SER A 156 -34.38 -24.25 2.10
N GLY A 157 -35.33 -23.32 2.22
CA GLY A 157 -35.51 -22.48 3.42
C GLY A 157 -34.57 -21.28 3.51
N TYR A 158 -33.95 -20.87 2.40
CA TYR A 158 -33.19 -19.63 2.33
C TYR A 158 -33.06 -19.13 0.89
N VAL A 159 -32.76 -17.84 0.74
CA VAL A 159 -32.32 -17.25 -0.53
C VAL A 159 -31.01 -16.49 -0.31
N GLU A 160 -30.13 -16.50 -1.30
CA GLU A 160 -28.96 -15.63 -1.36
C GLU A 160 -29.21 -14.51 -2.36
N LEU A 161 -28.93 -13.29 -1.93
CA LEU A 161 -29.21 -12.05 -2.62
C LEU A 161 -27.90 -11.32 -2.94
N VAL A 162 -27.93 -10.64 -4.08
CA VAL A 162 -26.96 -9.61 -4.48
C VAL A 162 -27.72 -8.35 -4.87
N ASN A 163 -27.02 -7.26 -5.20
CA ASN A 163 -27.60 -5.95 -5.45
C ASN A 163 -28.51 -5.49 -4.30
N VAL A 164 -28.07 -5.74 -3.06
CA VAL A 164 -28.87 -5.37 -1.89
C VAL A 164 -28.76 -3.87 -1.63
N SER A 165 -29.91 -3.20 -1.60
CA SER A 165 -30.02 -1.78 -1.25
C SER A 165 -30.95 -1.63 -0.05
N GLY A 166 -30.43 -1.03 1.02
CA GLY A 166 -31.13 -0.91 2.30
C GLY A 166 -30.79 -2.07 3.25
N THR A 167 -31.62 -2.26 4.28
CA THR A 167 -31.41 -3.31 5.28
C THR A 167 -32.73 -4.02 5.54
N PHE A 168 -32.81 -5.29 5.16
CA PHE A 168 -33.95 -6.15 5.45
C PHE A 168 -34.13 -6.35 6.96
N GLN A 169 -35.36 -6.65 7.37
CA GLN A 169 -35.74 -6.87 8.75
C GLN A 169 -36.25 -8.30 8.95
N THR A 170 -35.91 -8.92 10.07
CA THR A 170 -36.45 -10.24 10.42
C THR A 170 -37.96 -10.16 10.64
N GLY A 171 -38.70 -11.16 10.15
CA GLY A 171 -40.14 -11.26 10.30
C GLY A 171 -40.95 -10.45 9.28
N GLU A 172 -40.32 -9.64 8.43
CA GLU A 172 -41.03 -8.98 7.33
C GLU A 172 -41.24 -9.95 6.14
N GLN A 173 -42.21 -9.65 5.26
CA GLN A 173 -42.25 -10.29 3.96
C GLN A 173 -41.21 -9.64 3.04
N VAL A 174 -40.29 -10.43 2.52
CA VAL A 174 -39.41 -10.05 1.42
C VAL A 174 -39.94 -10.72 0.17
N TYR A 175 -40.62 -9.94 -0.67
CA TYR A 175 -41.49 -10.47 -1.72
C TYR A 175 -41.05 -10.06 -3.12
N GLU A 176 -41.26 -10.95 -4.09
CA GLU A 176 -41.32 -10.63 -5.51
C GLU A 176 -42.75 -10.17 -5.85
N THR A 177 -43.74 -10.96 -5.46
CA THR A 177 -45.17 -10.63 -5.51
C THR A 177 -45.75 -10.72 -4.09
N GLN A 178 -46.20 -9.58 -3.57
CA GLN A 178 -46.73 -9.48 -2.20
C GLN A 178 -47.82 -10.53 -1.93
N ASP A 179 -47.78 -11.13 -0.74
CA ASP A 179 -48.68 -12.20 -0.28
C ASP A 179 -48.71 -13.49 -1.13
N THR A 180 -47.92 -13.59 -2.20
CA THR A 180 -47.91 -14.74 -3.11
C THR A 180 -46.55 -15.42 -3.16
N ASN A 181 -45.50 -14.69 -3.55
CA ASN A 181 -44.13 -15.18 -3.70
C ASN A 181 -43.23 -14.36 -2.78
N TYR A 182 -42.89 -14.92 -1.62
CA TYR A 182 -42.10 -14.21 -0.62
C TYR A 182 -41.34 -15.16 0.31
N ILE A 183 -40.29 -14.65 0.94
CA ILE A 183 -39.67 -15.26 2.10
C ILE A 183 -39.96 -14.41 3.34
N THR A 184 -40.22 -15.04 4.48
CA THR A 184 -40.24 -14.37 5.78
C THR A 184 -38.93 -14.70 6.51
N PRO A 185 -37.93 -13.79 6.52
CA PRO A 185 -36.63 -14.09 7.09
C PRO A 185 -36.69 -14.25 8.60
N SER A 186 -36.23 -15.39 9.10
CA SER A 186 -35.90 -15.60 10.52
C SER A 186 -34.44 -15.24 10.82
N GLY A 187 -33.58 -15.18 9.81
CA GLY A 187 -32.17 -14.77 9.92
C GLY A 187 -31.72 -14.03 8.66
N ILE A 188 -30.87 -13.02 8.86
CA ILE A 188 -30.31 -12.17 7.82
C ILE A 188 -28.83 -12.06 8.11
N GLU A 189 -27.99 -12.47 7.18
CA GLU A 189 -26.54 -12.49 7.34
C GLU A 189 -25.85 -11.97 6.07
N THR A 190 -24.78 -11.20 6.26
CA THR A 190 -23.80 -10.92 5.20
C THR A 190 -22.73 -12.00 5.25
N LEU A 191 -22.51 -12.67 4.13
CA LEU A 191 -21.53 -13.73 3.99
C LEU A 191 -20.26 -13.20 3.34
N GLU A 192 -19.11 -13.57 3.90
CA GLU A 192 -17.79 -13.46 3.28
C GLU A 192 -17.61 -14.54 2.18
N ASP A 193 -18.58 -14.59 1.27
CA ASP A 193 -18.66 -15.53 0.17
C ASP A 193 -19.33 -14.90 -1.05
N VAL A 194 -19.04 -15.46 -2.21
CA VAL A 194 -19.70 -15.15 -3.48
C VAL A 194 -20.62 -16.30 -3.87
N VAL A 195 -21.73 -16.00 -4.54
CA VAL A 195 -22.69 -17.01 -4.97
C VAL A 195 -22.22 -17.59 -6.29
N VAL A 196 -21.55 -18.75 -6.24
CA VAL A 196 -21.14 -19.49 -7.45
C VAL A 196 -22.18 -20.55 -7.76
N THR A 197 -22.76 -20.49 -8.96
CA THR A 197 -23.73 -21.48 -9.43
C THR A 197 -23.33 -22.06 -10.78
N ASP A 198 -23.94 -23.18 -11.16
CA ASP A 198 -23.97 -23.57 -12.56
C ASP A 198 -24.64 -22.50 -13.44
N SER A 199 -24.46 -22.60 -14.75
CA SER A 199 -25.00 -21.62 -15.72
C SER A 199 -26.52 -21.50 -15.70
N THR A 200 -27.22 -22.45 -15.07
CA THR A 200 -28.69 -22.44 -14.94
C THR A 200 -29.16 -21.84 -13.61
N GLY A 201 -28.26 -21.63 -12.64
CA GLY A 201 -28.60 -21.17 -11.29
C GLY A 201 -29.23 -22.24 -10.40
N ALA A 202 -29.26 -23.50 -10.84
CA ALA A 202 -29.90 -24.61 -10.14
C ALA A 202 -28.99 -25.24 -9.08
N ILE A 203 -27.68 -25.25 -9.31
CA ILE A 203 -26.70 -25.88 -8.42
C ILE A 203 -25.80 -24.82 -7.83
N ARG A 204 -25.91 -24.59 -6.52
CA ARG A 204 -24.97 -23.77 -5.74
C ARG A 204 -23.70 -24.58 -5.43
N ARG A 205 -22.55 -24.06 -5.85
CA ARG A 205 -21.22 -24.56 -5.46
C ARG A 205 -20.93 -24.17 -4.02
N VAL A 206 -20.10 -24.91 -3.32
CA VAL A 206 -19.86 -24.72 -1.88
C VAL A 206 -18.44 -24.21 -1.63
N GLN A 207 -18.31 -23.03 -1.02
CA GLN A 207 -17.02 -22.50 -0.55
C GLN A 207 -16.36 -23.50 0.42
N GLY A 208 -15.05 -23.67 0.31
CA GLY A 208 -14.25 -24.65 1.05
C GLY A 208 -14.30 -26.08 0.49
N THR A 209 -15.27 -26.41 -0.37
CA THR A 209 -15.38 -27.73 -1.02
C THR A 209 -15.09 -27.64 -2.53
N ASP A 210 -15.77 -26.73 -3.21
CA ASP A 210 -15.67 -26.52 -4.66
C ASP A 210 -14.65 -25.43 -5.03
N TYR A 211 -14.57 -24.39 -4.20
CA TYR A 211 -13.63 -23.27 -4.36
C TYR A 211 -13.19 -22.70 -3.02
N SER A 212 -12.10 -21.94 -3.01
CA SER A 212 -11.73 -21.04 -1.92
C SER A 212 -11.83 -19.59 -2.38
N LEU A 213 -12.13 -18.68 -1.46
CA LEU A 213 -12.25 -17.25 -1.72
C LEU A 213 -11.45 -16.47 -0.67
N ASP A 214 -10.72 -15.46 -1.13
CA ASP A 214 -10.25 -14.34 -0.33
C ASP A 214 -11.19 -13.14 -0.60
N PRO A 215 -12.13 -12.84 0.31
CA PRO A 215 -13.17 -11.83 0.09
C PRO A 215 -12.60 -10.41 0.13
N ASP A 216 -11.54 -10.17 0.89
CA ASP A 216 -10.93 -8.84 1.05
C ASP A 216 -10.30 -8.39 -0.26
N TYR A 217 -9.55 -9.28 -0.92
CA TYR A 217 -8.86 -8.98 -2.17
C TYR A 217 -9.61 -9.44 -3.42
N GLY A 218 -10.71 -10.20 -3.26
CA GLY A 218 -11.52 -10.70 -4.37
C GLY A 218 -10.82 -11.76 -5.20
N TYR A 219 -10.05 -12.64 -4.56
CA TYR A 219 -9.41 -13.77 -5.25
C TYR A 219 -10.21 -15.05 -5.05
N ILE A 220 -10.65 -15.65 -6.15
CA ILE A 220 -11.30 -16.95 -6.15
C ILE A 220 -10.37 -18.01 -6.72
N ARG A 221 -10.38 -19.21 -6.14
CA ARG A 221 -9.65 -20.37 -6.64
C ARG A 221 -10.56 -21.58 -6.71
N LYS A 222 -10.69 -22.15 -7.91
CA LYS A 222 -11.31 -23.47 -8.12
C LYS A 222 -10.42 -24.56 -7.51
N LEU A 223 -11.01 -25.41 -6.67
CA LEU A 223 -10.31 -26.57 -6.09
C LEU A 223 -10.38 -27.74 -7.08
N SER A 224 -9.28 -28.48 -7.27
CA SER A 224 -9.28 -29.66 -8.14
C SER A 224 -10.19 -30.80 -7.67
N THR A 225 -10.49 -30.86 -6.37
CA THR A 225 -11.47 -31.79 -5.79
C THR A 225 -12.92 -31.31 -5.94
N GLY A 226 -13.10 -30.07 -6.39
CA GLY A 226 -14.38 -29.39 -6.52
C GLY A 226 -15.10 -29.73 -7.82
N SER A 227 -16.37 -29.32 -7.87
CA SER A 227 -17.27 -29.58 -8.99
C SER A 227 -17.48 -28.37 -9.91
N ILE A 228 -16.74 -27.27 -9.71
CA ILE A 228 -16.88 -26.07 -10.56
C ILE A 228 -16.67 -26.45 -12.03
N ALA A 229 -17.57 -26.02 -12.90
CA ALA A 229 -17.43 -26.11 -14.35
C ALA A 229 -16.98 -24.77 -14.95
N ASP A 230 -16.53 -24.79 -16.19
CA ASP A 230 -16.02 -23.57 -16.86
C ASP A 230 -17.17 -22.62 -17.25
N GLU A 231 -18.41 -23.14 -17.32
CA GLU A 231 -19.62 -22.37 -17.56
C GLU A 231 -20.27 -21.81 -16.27
N ASP A 232 -19.75 -22.17 -15.10
CA ASP A 232 -20.27 -21.68 -13.83
C ASP A 232 -20.14 -20.15 -13.73
N VAL A 233 -21.06 -19.54 -13.00
CA VAL A 233 -21.18 -18.10 -12.87
C VAL A 233 -21.12 -17.68 -11.41
N ALA A 234 -20.50 -16.53 -11.15
CA ALA A 234 -20.39 -15.90 -9.84
C ALA A 234 -21.27 -14.65 -9.76
N SER A 235 -21.97 -14.50 -8.64
CA SER A 235 -22.73 -13.30 -8.29
C SER A 235 -22.32 -12.82 -6.90
N TYR A 236 -22.10 -11.52 -6.74
CA TYR A 236 -21.68 -10.94 -5.47
C TYR A 236 -21.94 -9.43 -5.43
N ASP A 237 -22.09 -8.89 -4.23
CA ASP A 237 -21.95 -7.46 -3.96
C ASP A 237 -20.49 -7.13 -3.67
N HIS A 238 -20.11 -5.86 -3.82
CA HIS A 238 -18.80 -5.37 -3.44
C HIS A 238 -18.88 -3.97 -2.84
N GLU A 239 -18.05 -3.69 -1.84
CA GLU A 239 -18.06 -2.40 -1.14
C GLU A 239 -17.40 -1.28 -1.94
N ALA A 240 -17.55 -0.03 -1.48
CA ALA A 240 -16.78 1.08 -2.01
C ALA A 240 -15.36 1.07 -1.41
N VAL A 241 -14.34 1.04 -2.25
CA VAL A 241 -12.93 0.99 -1.83
C VAL A 241 -12.14 2.09 -2.54
N ASN A 242 -11.40 2.89 -1.76
CA ASN A 242 -10.51 3.92 -2.29
C ASN A 242 -9.09 3.36 -2.38
N THR A 243 -8.71 2.87 -3.56
CA THR A 243 -7.37 2.33 -3.79
C THR A 243 -6.48 3.39 -4.43
N LYS A 244 -5.23 3.48 -3.96
CA LYS A 244 -4.19 4.27 -4.61
C LYS A 244 -3.07 3.35 -5.06
N TYR A 245 -2.57 3.56 -6.25
CA TYR A 245 -1.46 2.78 -6.80
C TYR A 245 -0.42 3.69 -7.43
N THR A 246 0.78 3.16 -7.60
CA THR A 246 1.83 3.84 -8.34
C THR A 246 2.71 2.83 -9.06
N TRP A 247 3.29 3.26 -10.16
CA TRP A 247 4.31 2.49 -10.86
C TRP A 247 5.67 2.86 -10.26
N ALA A 248 6.27 1.94 -9.50
CA ALA A 248 7.64 2.09 -9.02
C ALA A 248 8.61 2.21 -10.21
N MET A 249 9.72 2.92 -10.02
CA MET A 249 10.75 3.16 -11.04
C MET A 249 10.25 3.87 -12.31
N SER A 250 9.06 4.49 -12.25
CA SER A 250 8.51 5.27 -13.37
C SER A 250 9.19 6.63 -13.55
N ALA A 251 9.79 7.18 -12.50
CA ALA A 251 10.61 8.38 -12.59
C ALA A 251 12.05 8.01 -12.96
N SER A 252 12.63 8.72 -13.94
CA SER A 252 14.02 8.52 -14.36
C SER A 252 15.04 8.90 -13.28
N SER A 253 14.70 9.89 -12.45
CA SER A 253 15.47 10.27 -11.26
C SER A 253 14.57 11.03 -10.30
N VAL A 254 14.82 10.86 -8.99
CA VAL A 254 14.18 11.67 -7.95
C VAL A 254 15.27 12.42 -7.21
N GLN A 255 15.22 13.75 -7.28
CA GLN A 255 16.14 14.65 -6.59
C GLN A 255 15.36 15.47 -5.56
N LYS A 256 15.88 15.53 -4.34
CA LYS A 256 15.25 16.23 -3.22
C LYS A 256 16.27 17.08 -2.49
N LYS A 257 15.80 18.19 -1.93
CA LYS A 257 16.50 18.90 -0.86
C LYS A 257 16.13 18.23 0.46
N LEU A 258 17.13 17.80 1.22
CA LEU A 258 16.94 17.11 2.50
C LEU A 258 17.44 17.99 3.64
N ILE A 259 16.66 18.09 4.71
CA ILE A 259 17.01 18.90 5.88
C ILE A 259 16.86 18.02 7.12
N PHE A 260 17.91 17.93 7.91
CA PHE A 260 17.84 17.37 9.26
C PHE A 260 17.99 18.49 10.28
N ALA A 261 17.05 18.58 11.21
CA ALA A 261 17.09 19.52 12.31
C ALA A 261 17.03 18.76 13.63
N SER A 262 18.05 18.92 14.45
CA SER A 262 18.07 18.30 15.77
C SER A 262 16.99 18.88 16.69
N ASP A 263 16.59 18.10 17.68
CA ASP A 263 15.77 18.63 18.75
C ASP A 263 16.52 19.69 19.58
N LYS A 264 15.76 20.58 20.21
CA LYS A 264 16.30 21.63 21.09
C LYS A 264 16.69 21.07 22.46
N ASN A 265 15.99 20.03 22.92
CA ASN A 265 16.15 19.45 24.25
C ASN A 265 17.20 18.34 24.30
N ASP A 266 17.75 17.94 23.15
CA ASP A 266 18.87 17.00 23.09
C ASP A 266 20.13 17.57 23.76
N GLN A 267 20.97 16.67 24.28
CA GLN A 267 22.26 17.06 24.82
C GLN A 267 23.25 17.47 23.73
N GLY A 268 23.83 18.66 23.89
CA GLY A 268 24.87 19.22 23.02
C GLY A 268 24.36 20.34 22.09
N PRO A 269 25.17 20.76 21.11
CA PRO A 269 24.80 21.86 20.23
C PRO A 269 23.60 21.48 19.36
N ARG A 270 22.64 22.40 19.26
CA ARG A 270 21.52 22.28 18.32
C ARG A 270 22.07 22.50 16.91
N MET A 271 21.79 21.57 16.00
CA MET A 271 22.32 21.60 14.64
C MET A 271 21.24 21.47 13.59
N ARG A 272 21.46 22.13 12.46
CA ARG A 272 20.69 21.94 11.24
C ARG A 272 21.63 21.61 10.09
N TRP A 273 21.33 20.52 9.40
CA TRP A 273 22.01 20.06 8.21
C TRP A 273 21.07 20.23 7.02
N THR A 274 21.53 20.92 5.98
CA THR A 274 20.78 21.11 4.74
C THR A 274 21.60 20.54 3.60
N PHE A 275 21.08 19.52 2.94
CA PHE A 275 21.64 18.94 1.72
C PHE A 275 20.87 19.52 0.54
N HIS A 276 21.54 20.36 -0.26
CA HIS A 276 20.87 21.19 -1.27
C HIS A 276 20.22 20.35 -2.37
N LYS A 277 20.92 19.28 -2.77
CA LYS A 277 20.48 18.35 -3.80
C LYS A 277 20.97 16.95 -3.48
N ALA A 278 20.05 16.07 -3.12
CA ALA A 278 20.28 14.64 -2.91
C ALA A 278 19.50 13.86 -3.97
N GLN A 279 20.21 13.02 -4.73
CA GLN A 279 19.60 12.07 -5.64
C GLN A 279 19.26 10.81 -4.89
N ILE A 280 17.98 10.44 -4.88
CA ILE A 280 17.51 9.21 -4.25
C ILE A 280 17.88 8.03 -5.13
N ASN A 281 18.40 6.97 -4.51
CA ASN A 281 18.84 5.75 -5.15
C ASN A 281 18.06 4.57 -4.55
N LEU A 282 17.58 3.66 -5.41
CA LEU A 282 17.10 2.36 -4.99
C LEU A 282 18.30 1.49 -4.66
N ASN A 283 18.63 1.37 -3.38
CA ASN A 283 19.64 0.43 -2.92
C ASN A 283 19.24 -0.08 -1.54
N GLY A 284 19.33 -1.40 -1.33
CA GLY A 284 18.93 -2.09 -0.11
C GLY A 284 17.73 -3.03 -0.31
N ASP A 285 17.47 -3.84 0.72
CA ASP A 285 16.35 -4.77 0.76
C ASP A 285 15.12 -4.11 1.37
N PHE A 286 13.94 -4.36 0.79
CA PHE A 286 12.66 -3.96 1.36
C PHE A 286 11.89 -5.20 1.83
N PRO A 287 11.85 -5.48 3.15
CA PRO A 287 11.15 -6.65 3.66
C PRO A 287 9.64 -6.44 3.58
N LEU A 288 8.98 -7.19 2.69
CA LEU A 288 7.52 -7.16 2.54
C LEU A 288 6.79 -8.01 3.58
N ILE A 289 7.46 -9.02 4.12
CA ILE A 289 6.93 -9.94 5.13
C ILE A 289 8.04 -10.19 6.16
N GLY A 290 7.70 -10.09 7.45
CA GLY A 290 8.66 -10.33 8.53
C GLY A 290 8.11 -9.98 9.91
N SER A 291 8.91 -10.21 10.94
CA SER A 291 8.62 -9.81 12.31
C SER A 291 9.24 -8.43 12.60
N GLY A 292 8.42 -7.45 12.99
CA GLY A 292 8.88 -6.10 13.34
C GLY A 292 8.18 -5.01 12.52
N ALA A 293 8.59 -3.76 12.73
CA ALA A 293 8.11 -2.67 11.88
C ALA A 293 8.71 -2.81 10.47
N ALA A 294 7.90 -2.58 9.44
CA ALA A 294 8.40 -2.50 8.09
C ALA A 294 9.21 -1.20 7.93
N ILE A 295 10.45 -1.33 7.45
CA ILE A 295 11.38 -0.20 7.30
C ILE A 295 11.82 -0.15 5.85
N LEU A 296 11.56 0.98 5.22
CA LEU A 296 11.99 1.24 3.85
C LEU A 296 13.34 1.96 3.87
N GLY A 297 14.40 1.21 3.61
CA GLY A 297 15.75 1.75 3.48
C GLY A 297 15.88 2.62 2.24
N VAL A 298 16.32 3.86 2.43
CA VAL A 298 16.57 4.82 1.36
C VAL A 298 18.01 5.24 1.39
N ASN A 299 18.66 5.20 0.24
CA ASN A 299 19.99 5.74 0.03
C ASN A 299 19.92 6.95 -0.88
N ALA A 300 20.80 7.92 -0.67
CA ALA A 300 20.89 9.08 -1.54
C ALA A 300 22.33 9.55 -1.71
N THR A 301 22.65 10.02 -2.92
CA THR A 301 23.94 10.66 -3.22
C THR A 301 23.76 12.16 -3.22
N VAL A 302 24.59 12.89 -2.49
CA VAL A 302 24.58 14.36 -2.49
C VAL A 302 25.31 14.83 -3.75
N LEU A 303 24.63 15.62 -4.56
CA LEU A 303 25.15 16.19 -5.81
C LEU A 303 25.37 17.69 -5.65
N ALA A 304 26.25 18.25 -6.47
CA ALA A 304 26.40 19.70 -6.56
C ALA A 304 25.09 20.35 -7.06
N ASP A 305 24.55 21.28 -6.27
CA ASP A 305 23.51 22.22 -6.68
C ASP A 305 24.15 23.50 -7.23
N THR A 306 24.26 23.58 -8.55
CA THR A 306 24.86 24.73 -9.25
C THR A 306 24.05 26.02 -9.13
N THR A 307 22.87 25.98 -8.51
CA THR A 307 22.10 27.19 -8.18
C THR A 307 22.58 27.87 -6.90
N GLN A 308 23.36 27.16 -6.07
CA GLN A 308 24.00 27.75 -4.88
C GLN A 308 25.25 28.56 -5.28
N PRO A 309 25.69 29.50 -4.43
CA PRO A 309 26.96 30.18 -4.63
C PRO A 309 28.14 29.19 -4.71
N SER A 310 29.18 29.57 -5.45
CA SER A 310 30.37 28.72 -5.60
C SER A 310 31.00 28.40 -4.25
N GLY A 311 31.29 27.12 -4.02
CA GLY A 311 31.79 26.58 -2.76
C GLY A 311 30.70 26.23 -1.73
N GLN A 312 29.41 26.37 -2.08
CA GLN A 312 28.26 26.07 -1.21
C GLN A 312 27.30 25.05 -1.84
N GLU A 313 27.74 24.34 -2.88
CA GLU A 313 26.85 23.56 -3.75
C GLU A 313 26.28 22.28 -3.12
N TYR A 314 26.92 21.72 -2.08
CA TYR A 314 26.59 20.38 -1.58
C TYR A 314 25.68 20.39 -0.36
N PHE A 315 26.21 20.89 0.77
CA PHE A 315 25.48 20.94 2.03
C PHE A 315 25.93 22.10 2.91
N LYS A 316 25.03 22.51 3.80
CA LYS A 316 25.24 23.53 4.81
C LYS A 316 24.97 22.96 6.20
N THR A 317 25.89 23.18 7.12
CA THR A 317 25.70 22.92 8.55
C THR A 317 25.58 24.22 9.32
N GLU A 318 24.63 24.26 10.23
CA GLU A 318 24.40 25.39 11.13
C GLU A 318 24.39 24.89 12.57
N ILE A 319 25.13 25.57 13.43
CA ILE A 319 25.06 25.41 14.88
C ILE A 319 24.19 26.55 15.41
N ILE A 320 23.15 26.19 16.16
CA ILE A 320 22.14 27.11 16.67
C ILE A 320 22.37 27.26 18.17
N GLY A 321 22.70 28.48 18.60
CA GLY A 321 22.81 28.86 20.01
C GLY A 321 21.46 29.16 20.65
#